data_AF-A0A6N8GK82-F1
#
_entry.id   AF-A0A6N8GK82-F1
#
_cell.length_a   1.000
_cell.length_b   1.000
_cell.length_c   1.000
_cell.angle_alpha   90.00
_cell.angle_beta   90.00
_cell.angle_gamma   90.00
#
_symmetry.space_group_name_H-M   'P 1'
#
loop_
_entity.id
_entity.type
_entity.pdbx_description
1 polymer ?
#
loop_
_entity_poly.entity_id
_entity_poly.type
_entity_poly.pdbx_seq_one_letter_code
_entity_poly.pdbx_strand_id
1 'polypeptide(L)'
;MSSPSRPAEPTDQPPLFDAAPLRAAPPAPSAAGADAEQDVLFELDPPPGAPGAAPAWTEGPRAAFDLETTGRDPHTARIVTASVVRTDASGAVTDEWEWLADPGVEIPEEAAAVHGVSTERARAEGRPAAEVVAQIARVLAELFAAGTPVLVFNASYDFTVLAHEGRRHGVEVPQPFPVLDPYVLNKQVHRYRRGKRTLGALCEEYGVELTAAHTSAADSVATERLAVLMARRFPELVRPAAELHEDQVVWAAEQAASLQEYFRRTRPDAVVDGAWPLRRPEDA
;
A
#
# COMPACT_ATOMS: atom_id res chain seq x y z
N MET A 1 13.57 2.61 69.93
CA MET A 1 13.39 1.24 69.41
C MET A 1 11.94 1.14 68.96
N SER A 2 11.68 1.55 67.71
CA SER A 2 11.43 0.68 66.54
C SER A 2 10.06 0.01 66.63
N SER A 3 9.13 0.05 65.69
CA SER A 3 8.87 0.76 64.42
C SER A 3 7.38 0.52 64.14
N PRO A 4 6.59 1.44 63.53
CA PRO A 4 5.27 1.10 63.02
C PRO A 4 5.34 0.61 61.56
N SER A 5 4.52 -0.39 61.25
CA SER A 5 4.35 -1.00 59.93
C SER A 5 3.95 0.01 58.85
N ARG A 6 4.56 -0.13 57.67
CA ARG A 6 4.30 0.63 56.45
C ARG A 6 3.16 -0.02 55.66
N PRO A 7 2.15 0.72 55.16
CA PRO A 7 1.19 0.20 54.19
C PRO A 7 1.78 0.21 52.77
N ALA A 8 1.25 -0.66 51.91
CA ALA A 8 1.69 -0.90 50.54
C ALA A 8 1.63 0.36 49.67
N GLU A 9 2.69 0.61 48.90
CA GLU A 9 2.76 1.63 47.85
C GLU A 9 2.06 1.12 46.58
N PRO A 10 1.26 1.94 45.90
CA PRO A 10 0.80 1.66 44.54
C PRO A 10 1.96 1.79 43.56
N THR A 11 2.17 0.77 42.74
CA THR A 11 3.13 0.78 41.63
C THR A 11 2.73 1.84 40.61
N ASP A 12 3.47 2.94 40.62
CA ASP A 12 3.44 3.99 39.60
C ASP A 12 4.14 3.47 38.33
N GLN A 13 3.39 2.84 37.43
CA GLN A 13 3.84 2.58 36.08
C GLN A 13 3.72 3.88 35.27
N PRO A 14 4.82 4.45 34.74
CA PRO A 14 4.72 5.59 33.85
C PRO A 14 4.02 5.18 32.54
N PRO A 15 3.28 6.09 31.88
CA PRO A 15 2.52 5.79 30.68
C PRO A 15 3.46 5.41 29.52
N LEU A 16 3.10 4.34 28.80
CA LEU A 16 3.92 3.66 27.78
C LEU A 16 3.65 4.14 26.35
N PHE A 17 3.24 5.40 26.15
CA PHE A 17 2.91 5.91 24.82
C PHE A 17 3.29 7.39 24.67
N ASP A 18 4.18 7.67 23.72
CA ASP A 18 4.18 8.92 22.97
C ASP A 18 4.46 8.59 21.50
N ALA A 19 3.38 8.33 20.76
CA ALA A 19 3.37 8.29 19.30
C ALA A 19 2.33 9.30 18.85
N ALA A 20 2.66 10.58 19.03
CA ALA A 20 1.89 11.67 18.46
C ALA A 20 2.14 11.72 16.93
N PRO A 21 1.10 11.85 16.09
CA PRO A 21 1.29 12.13 14.68
C PRO A 21 1.99 13.49 14.52
N LEU A 22 3.01 13.56 13.65
CA LEU A 22 3.60 14.84 13.25
C LEU A 22 2.53 15.65 12.48
N ARG A 23 1.87 16.59 13.17
CA ARG A 23 0.98 17.57 12.51
C ARG A 23 1.83 18.63 11.81
N ALA A 24 1.78 18.67 10.48
CA ALA A 24 2.26 19.82 9.73
C ALA A 24 1.34 21.03 9.94
N ALA A 25 1.94 22.21 10.18
CA ALA A 25 1.20 23.47 10.31
C ALA A 25 0.71 23.97 8.93
N PRO A 26 -0.46 24.62 8.83
CA PRO A 26 -0.96 25.16 7.58
C PRO A 26 -0.12 26.38 7.13
N PRO A 27 0.20 26.52 5.83
CA PRO A 27 0.85 27.73 5.34
C PRO A 27 -0.09 28.94 5.36
N ALA A 28 0.47 30.11 5.65
CA ALA A 28 -0.23 31.39 5.66
C ALA A 28 -0.60 31.86 4.23
N PRO A 29 -1.69 32.61 4.05
CA PRO A 29 -2.11 33.06 2.72
C PRO A 29 -1.23 34.21 2.21
N SER A 30 -0.79 34.11 0.96
CA SER A 30 -0.20 35.22 0.20
C SER A 30 -1.21 35.73 -0.81
N ALA A 31 -1.32 37.05 -0.92
CA ALA A 31 -2.27 37.75 -1.78
C ALA A 31 -1.61 38.33 -3.04
N ALA A 32 -2.38 38.22 -4.14
CA ALA A 32 -2.48 39.10 -5.30
C ALA A 32 -1.50 38.96 -6.50
N GLY A 33 -2.11 38.86 -7.70
CA GLY A 33 -1.54 39.20 -9.01
C GLY A 33 -2.23 38.46 -10.16
N ALA A 34 -2.89 39.18 -11.06
CA ALA A 34 -3.92 38.72 -12.01
C ALA A 34 -3.42 38.38 -13.44
N ASP A 35 -4.37 37.82 -14.21
CA ASP A 35 -4.48 37.70 -15.70
C ASP A 35 -3.61 36.60 -16.38
N ALA A 36 -4.07 35.78 -17.34
CA ALA A 36 -5.30 35.70 -18.13
C ALA A 36 -5.48 34.29 -18.76
N GLU A 37 -6.75 33.91 -18.96
CA GLU A 37 -7.36 33.13 -20.05
C GLU A 37 -6.67 31.87 -20.63
N GLN A 38 -7.27 30.70 -20.39
CA GLN A 38 -7.96 29.90 -21.42
C GLN A 38 -8.67 28.70 -20.77
N ASP A 39 -9.99 28.83 -20.63
CA ASP A 39 -10.90 27.81 -20.11
C ASP A 39 -11.72 27.24 -21.28
N VAL A 40 -11.59 25.95 -21.56
CA VAL A 40 -12.53 25.20 -22.41
C VAL A 40 -12.89 23.91 -21.69
N LEU A 41 -13.84 24.08 -20.78
CA LEU A 41 -15.00 23.23 -20.51
C LEU A 41 -14.93 21.78 -21.05
N PHE A 42 -14.56 20.85 -20.17
CA PHE A 42 -15.05 19.47 -20.21
C PHE A 42 -15.53 19.10 -18.80
N GLU A 43 -16.63 19.71 -18.36
CA GLU A 43 -17.46 19.11 -17.32
C GLU A 43 -18.28 18.00 -17.97
N LEU A 44 -17.87 16.75 -17.72
CA LEU A 44 -18.79 15.62 -17.77
C LEU A 44 -19.01 15.20 -16.33
N ASP A 45 -20.06 15.73 -15.71
CA ASP A 45 -20.59 15.13 -14.48
C ASP A 45 -20.95 13.66 -14.78
N PRO A 46 -20.43 12.68 -14.02
CA PRO A 46 -20.89 11.31 -14.14
C PRO A 46 -22.38 11.24 -13.74
N PRO A 47 -23.18 10.38 -14.40
CA PRO A 47 -24.59 10.25 -14.06
C PRO A 47 -24.74 9.81 -12.59
N PRO A 48 -25.71 10.35 -11.84
CA PRO A 48 -25.94 9.93 -10.46
C PRO A 48 -26.25 8.43 -10.41
N GLY A 49 -25.52 7.71 -9.57
CA GLY A 49 -25.70 6.27 -9.34
C GLY A 49 -27.13 5.95 -8.90
N ALA A 50 -27.62 4.78 -9.33
CA ALA A 50 -28.94 4.28 -8.93
C ALA A 50 -29.05 4.21 -7.39
N PRO A 51 -30.19 4.60 -6.79
CA PRO A 51 -30.35 4.60 -5.34
C PRO A 51 -30.21 3.17 -4.78
N GLY A 52 -29.18 2.95 -3.96
CA GLY A 52 -28.87 1.67 -3.32
C GLY A 52 -27.52 1.05 -3.73
N ALA A 53 -26.82 1.60 -4.72
CA ALA A 53 -25.45 1.19 -5.03
C ALA A 53 -24.46 1.82 -4.02
N ALA A 54 -23.45 1.05 -3.61
CA ALA A 54 -22.34 1.61 -2.84
C ALA A 54 -21.66 2.74 -3.65
N PRO A 55 -21.13 3.79 -3.00
CA PRO A 55 -20.43 4.86 -3.72
C PRO A 55 -19.18 4.32 -4.42
N ALA A 56 -18.72 5.00 -5.47
CA ALA A 56 -17.46 4.64 -6.10
C ALA A 56 -16.28 4.83 -5.13
N TRP A 57 -15.23 4.02 -5.28
CA TRP A 57 -14.07 4.07 -4.40
C TRP A 57 -13.36 5.44 -4.38
N THR A 58 -13.56 6.25 -5.43
CA THR A 58 -13.01 7.61 -5.56
C THR A 58 -13.77 8.67 -4.76
N GLU A 59 -14.98 8.38 -4.28
CA GLU A 59 -15.86 9.35 -3.61
C GLU A 59 -15.62 9.44 -2.09
N GLY A 60 -14.80 8.54 -1.54
CA GLY A 60 -14.55 8.44 -0.10
C GLY A 60 -13.06 8.43 0.27
N PRO A 61 -12.76 8.27 1.57
CA PRO A 61 -11.41 8.03 2.03
C PRO A 61 -10.83 6.75 1.42
N ARG A 62 -9.52 6.75 1.22
CA ARG A 62 -8.76 5.60 0.71
C ARG A 62 -7.37 5.58 1.34
N ALA A 63 -6.74 4.42 1.37
CA ALA A 63 -5.37 4.31 1.87
C ALA A 63 -4.48 3.65 0.83
N ALA A 64 -3.20 4.00 0.77
CA ALA A 64 -2.20 3.22 0.06
C ALA A 64 -1.28 2.51 1.04
N PHE A 65 -0.80 1.32 0.67
CA PHE A 65 0.12 0.51 1.47
C PHE A 65 1.25 0.00 0.57
N ASP A 66 2.47 0.01 1.10
CA ASP A 66 3.67 -0.45 0.39
C ASP A 66 4.71 -1.01 1.38
N LEU A 67 5.46 -2.03 0.94
CA LEU A 67 6.57 -2.62 1.67
C LEU A 67 7.89 -2.53 0.90
N GLU A 68 8.95 -2.15 1.61
CA GLU A 68 10.31 -2.43 1.18
C GLU A 68 10.83 -3.67 1.92
N THR A 69 11.51 -4.55 1.20
CA THR A 69 11.81 -5.90 1.71
C THR A 69 13.19 -6.38 1.31
N THR A 70 13.67 -7.42 2.00
CA THR A 70 15.00 -8.00 1.78
C THR A 70 15.17 -8.78 0.47
N GLY A 71 14.13 -8.93 -0.36
CA GLY A 71 14.19 -9.80 -1.53
C GLY A 71 13.03 -9.60 -2.50
N ARG A 72 12.92 -10.47 -3.51
CA ARG A 72 11.83 -10.45 -4.52
C ARG A 72 10.86 -11.62 -4.39
N ASP A 73 11.21 -12.60 -3.58
CA ASP A 73 10.36 -13.75 -3.31
C ASP A 73 9.51 -13.46 -2.06
N PRO A 74 8.19 -13.29 -2.21
CA PRO A 74 7.33 -12.89 -1.10
C PRO A 74 7.18 -13.98 -0.02
N HIS A 75 7.53 -15.23 -0.31
CA HIS A 75 7.47 -16.32 0.67
C HIS A 75 8.67 -16.30 1.63
N THR A 76 9.79 -15.71 1.19
CA THR A 76 11.06 -15.74 1.90
C THR A 76 11.58 -14.36 2.29
N ALA A 77 11.04 -13.28 1.74
CA ALA A 77 11.42 -11.90 2.08
C ALA A 77 11.08 -11.53 3.55
N ARG A 78 11.79 -10.54 4.09
CA ARG A 78 11.48 -9.88 5.36
C ARG A 78 11.11 -8.43 5.12
N ILE A 79 10.22 -7.90 5.94
CA ILE A 79 9.87 -6.48 5.93
C ILE A 79 11.05 -5.67 6.45
N VAL A 80 11.44 -4.63 5.69
CA VAL A 80 12.46 -3.65 6.07
C VAL A 80 11.78 -2.33 6.41
N THR A 81 11.01 -1.77 5.47
CA THR A 81 10.11 -0.64 5.76
C THR A 81 8.69 -0.97 5.33
N ALA A 82 7.76 -0.23 5.90
CA ALA A 82 6.37 -0.25 5.49
C ALA A 82 5.82 1.16 5.59
N SER A 83 4.87 1.50 4.72
CA SER A 83 4.13 2.75 4.82
C SER A 83 2.65 2.52 4.56
N VAL A 84 1.82 3.24 5.29
CA VAL A 84 0.38 3.39 4.99
C VAL A 84 0.07 4.88 4.93
N VAL A 85 -0.55 5.33 3.85
CA VAL A 85 -0.95 6.74 3.69
C VAL A 85 -2.44 6.79 3.45
N ARG A 86 -3.19 7.43 4.35
CA ARG A 86 -4.64 7.65 4.21
C ARG A 86 -4.91 9.01 3.61
N THR A 87 -5.75 9.04 2.58
CA THR A 87 -6.22 10.26 1.94
C THR A 87 -7.74 10.39 2.02
N ASP A 88 -8.24 11.62 2.01
CA ASP A 88 -9.66 11.89 1.81
C ASP A 88 -10.06 11.82 0.33
N ALA A 89 -11.34 12.05 0.02
CA ALA A 89 -11.85 12.02 -1.37
C ALA A 89 -11.15 13.04 -2.29
N SER A 90 -10.72 14.20 -1.76
CA SER A 90 -9.98 15.21 -2.53
C SER A 90 -8.54 14.77 -2.83
N GLY A 91 -8.04 13.77 -2.09
CA GLY A 91 -6.68 13.29 -2.14
C GLY A 91 -5.78 13.94 -1.09
N ALA A 92 -6.27 14.81 -0.22
CA ALA A 92 -5.44 15.36 0.85
C ALA A 92 -5.01 14.23 1.81
N VAL A 93 -3.72 14.19 2.16
CA VAL A 93 -3.21 13.24 3.15
C VAL A 93 -3.78 13.60 4.51
N THR A 94 -4.45 12.64 5.13
CA THR A 94 -5.09 12.76 6.45
C THR A 94 -4.27 12.11 7.53
N ASP A 95 -3.62 10.99 7.21
CA ASP A 95 -2.79 10.23 8.14
C ASP A 95 -1.69 9.51 7.36
N GLU A 96 -0.57 9.33 8.03
CA GLU A 96 0.61 8.65 7.51
C GLU A 96 1.23 7.82 8.62
N TRP A 97 1.49 6.56 8.31
CA TRP A 97 2.20 5.63 9.19
C TRP A 97 3.41 5.11 8.44
N GLU A 98 4.57 5.15 9.09
CA GLU A 98 5.82 4.63 8.57
C GLU A 98 6.47 3.73 9.62
N TRP A 99 7.08 2.65 9.15
CA TRP A 99 7.82 1.72 10.00
C TRP A 99 9.17 1.40 9.40
N LEU A 100 10.16 1.26 10.28
CA LEU A 100 11.45 0.63 10.01
C LEU A 100 11.57 -0.58 10.94
N ALA A 101 11.78 -1.75 10.37
CA ALA A 101 12.02 -2.99 11.10
C ALA A 101 13.50 -3.36 11.08
N ASP A 102 14.00 -3.93 12.18
CA ASP A 102 15.14 -4.84 12.11
C ASP A 102 14.61 -6.21 11.61
N PRO A 103 14.94 -6.63 10.37
CA PRO A 103 14.42 -7.88 9.80
C PRO A 103 15.04 -9.14 10.43
N GLY A 104 16.03 -8.99 11.32
CA GLY A 104 16.74 -10.10 11.97
C GLY A 104 17.64 -10.91 11.03
N VAL A 105 17.81 -10.46 9.79
CA VAL A 105 18.67 -11.04 8.75
C VAL A 105 19.48 -9.93 8.07
N GLU A 106 20.48 -10.29 7.27
CA GLU A 106 21.16 -9.30 6.42
C GLU A 106 20.25 -8.85 5.27
N ILE A 107 20.21 -7.54 5.04
CA ILE A 107 19.58 -6.93 3.87
C ILE A 107 20.58 -7.02 2.72
N PRO A 108 20.26 -7.72 1.61
CA PRO A 108 21.16 -7.78 0.45
C PRO A 108 21.49 -6.39 -0.09
N GLU A 109 22.73 -6.18 -0.52
CA GLU A 109 23.18 -4.88 -1.06
C GLU A 109 22.32 -4.39 -2.24
N GLU A 110 21.85 -5.30 -3.09
CA GLU A 110 20.95 -4.96 -4.20
C GLU A 110 19.60 -4.40 -3.73
N ALA A 111 19.04 -4.91 -2.63
CA ALA A 111 17.81 -4.40 -2.05
C ALA A 111 18.06 -3.04 -1.39
N ALA A 112 19.13 -2.94 -0.58
CA ALA A 112 19.53 -1.70 0.06
C ALA A 112 19.85 -0.58 -0.95
N ALA A 113 20.40 -0.92 -2.12
CA ALA A 113 20.67 0.04 -3.19
C ALA A 113 19.39 0.56 -3.87
N VAL A 114 18.30 -0.21 -3.83
CA VAL A 114 16.99 0.22 -4.33
C VAL A 114 16.34 1.13 -3.31
N HIS A 115 16.09 0.64 -2.08
CA HIS A 115 15.25 1.33 -1.10
C HIS A 115 16.02 2.18 -0.06
N GLY A 116 17.35 2.23 -0.15
CA GLY A 116 18.20 3.11 0.67
C GLY A 116 18.34 2.73 2.15
N VAL A 117 18.00 1.50 2.56
CA VAL A 117 18.12 1.05 3.96
C VAL A 117 19.16 -0.07 4.04
N SER A 118 20.28 0.20 4.71
CA SER A 118 21.32 -0.81 4.95
C SER A 118 20.99 -1.69 6.15
N THR A 119 21.65 -2.85 6.24
CA THR A 119 21.56 -3.75 7.40
C THR A 119 21.94 -3.03 8.71
N GLU A 120 22.99 -2.21 8.67
CA GLU A 120 23.47 -1.45 9.83
C GLU A 120 22.41 -0.47 10.31
N ARG A 121 21.79 0.27 9.39
CA ARG A 121 20.73 1.23 9.71
C ARG A 121 19.51 0.51 10.28
N ALA A 122 19.05 -0.56 9.63
CA ALA A 122 17.88 -1.33 10.09
C ALA A 122 18.09 -1.90 11.50
N ARG A 123 19.30 -2.40 11.82
CA ARG A 123 19.62 -2.91 13.17
C ARG A 123 19.76 -1.81 14.23
N ALA A 124 20.24 -0.63 13.83
CA ALA A 124 20.47 0.48 14.76
C ALA A 124 19.20 1.27 15.07
N GLU A 125 18.35 1.48 14.06
CA GLU A 125 17.19 2.38 14.12
C GLU A 125 15.85 1.63 14.05
N GLY A 126 15.85 0.40 13.55
CA GLY A 126 14.65 -0.39 13.35
C GLY A 126 14.09 -1.00 14.63
N ARG A 127 12.78 -1.21 14.62
CA ARG A 127 12.06 -1.86 15.71
C ARG A 127 12.00 -3.37 15.51
N PRO A 128 11.72 -4.17 16.56
CA PRO A 128 11.55 -5.61 16.41
C PRO A 128 10.49 -5.94 15.36
N ALA A 129 10.82 -6.81 14.39
CA ALA A 129 9.94 -7.14 13.27
C ALA A 129 8.53 -7.59 13.73
N ALA A 130 8.43 -8.37 14.80
CA ALA A 130 7.14 -8.80 15.37
C ALA A 130 6.23 -7.62 15.78
N GLU A 131 6.81 -6.56 16.36
CA GLU A 131 6.06 -5.36 16.73
C GLU A 131 5.62 -4.57 15.50
N VAL A 132 6.50 -4.43 14.52
CA VAL A 132 6.20 -3.73 13.26
C VAL A 132 5.06 -4.43 12.54
N VAL A 133 5.13 -5.76 12.39
CA VAL A 133 4.10 -6.58 11.75
C VAL A 133 2.76 -6.46 12.47
N ALA A 134 2.74 -6.52 13.81
CA ALA A 134 1.53 -6.33 14.60
C ALA A 134 0.89 -4.95 14.40
N GLN A 135 1.71 -3.90 14.27
CA GLN A 135 1.21 -2.55 14.03
C GLN A 135 0.64 -2.37 12.62
N ILE A 136 1.33 -2.87 11.59
CA ILE A 136 0.83 -2.86 10.21
C ILE A 136 -0.51 -3.61 10.14
N ALA A 137 -0.56 -4.83 10.69
CA ALA A 137 -1.76 -5.65 10.70
C ALA A 137 -2.95 -4.94 11.36
N ARG A 138 -2.71 -4.25 12.48
CA ARG A 138 -3.73 -3.47 13.19
C ARG A 138 -4.26 -2.31 12.33
N VAL A 139 -3.37 -1.51 11.73
CA VAL A 139 -3.77 -0.37 10.89
C VAL A 139 -4.60 -0.87 9.70
N LEU A 140 -4.14 -1.92 9.01
CA LEU A 140 -4.88 -2.49 7.88
C LEU A 140 -6.23 -3.07 8.33
N ALA A 141 -6.30 -3.74 9.48
CA ALA A 141 -7.55 -4.27 10.01
C ALA A 141 -8.56 -3.16 10.32
N GLU A 142 -8.12 -2.05 10.91
CA GLU A 142 -8.95 -0.87 11.17
C GLU A 142 -9.48 -0.25 9.86
N LEU A 143 -8.63 -0.13 8.84
CA LEU A 143 -9.01 0.38 7.51
C LEU A 143 -10.05 -0.52 6.82
N PHE A 144 -9.80 -1.83 6.79
CA PHE A 144 -10.71 -2.81 6.19
C PHE A 144 -12.04 -2.90 6.94
N ALA A 145 -12.03 -2.86 8.27
CA ALA A 145 -13.26 -2.84 9.07
C ALA A 145 -14.10 -1.58 8.81
N ALA A 146 -13.46 -0.45 8.48
CA ALA A 146 -14.13 0.78 8.07
C ALA A 146 -14.57 0.78 6.59
N GLY A 147 -14.30 -0.28 5.83
CA GLY A 147 -14.59 -0.36 4.40
C GLY A 147 -13.70 0.57 3.54
N THR A 148 -12.59 1.07 4.09
CA THR A 148 -11.67 1.94 3.35
C THR A 148 -10.87 1.09 2.35
N PRO A 149 -10.92 1.38 1.04
CA PRO A 149 -10.11 0.65 0.07
C PRO A 149 -8.63 0.90 0.29
N VAL A 150 -7.85 -0.19 0.28
CA VAL A 150 -6.39 -0.14 0.35
C VAL A 150 -5.81 -0.36 -1.05
N LEU A 151 -5.06 0.62 -1.53
CA LEU A 151 -4.36 0.62 -2.81
C LEU A 151 -2.93 0.10 -2.65
N VAL A 152 -2.55 -0.89 -3.45
CA VAL A 152 -1.20 -1.47 -3.39
C VAL A 152 -0.76 -1.82 -4.80
N PHE A 153 0.39 -1.32 -5.25
CA PHE A 153 0.90 -1.62 -6.57
C PHE A 153 1.54 -3.01 -6.59
N ASN A 154 0.96 -3.97 -7.33
CA ASN A 154 1.34 -5.38 -7.28
C ASN A 154 1.07 -6.02 -5.89
N ALA A 155 -0.15 -5.82 -5.39
CA ALA A 155 -0.66 -6.23 -4.07
C ALA A 155 -0.36 -7.68 -3.68
N SER A 156 -0.30 -8.58 -4.69
CA SER A 156 0.04 -10.00 -4.47
C SER A 156 1.37 -10.20 -3.74
N TYR A 157 2.31 -9.26 -3.89
CA TYR A 157 3.60 -9.32 -3.24
C TYR A 157 3.47 -8.93 -1.76
N ASP A 158 3.01 -7.72 -1.48
CA ASP A 158 3.00 -7.12 -0.15
C ASP A 158 2.16 -7.91 0.85
N PHE A 159 0.94 -8.29 0.46
CA PHE A 159 0.07 -9.06 1.34
C PHE A 159 0.59 -10.49 1.57
N THR A 160 1.33 -11.06 0.62
CA THR A 160 1.96 -12.36 0.81
C THR A 160 3.13 -12.26 1.80
N VAL A 161 3.98 -11.24 1.67
CA VAL A 161 5.06 -10.95 2.64
C VAL A 161 4.47 -10.75 4.03
N LEU A 162 3.46 -9.88 4.16
CA LEU A 162 2.82 -9.59 5.44
C LEU A 162 2.21 -10.85 6.08
N ALA A 163 1.57 -11.72 5.29
CA ALA A 163 1.03 -12.97 5.79
C ALA A 163 2.11 -13.97 6.26
N HIS A 164 3.25 -14.02 5.57
CA HIS A 164 4.37 -14.88 5.99
C HIS A 164 5.05 -14.34 7.24
N GLU A 165 5.24 -13.03 7.34
CA GLU A 165 5.75 -12.40 8.56
C GLU A 165 4.78 -12.55 9.74
N GLY A 166 3.46 -12.42 9.50
CA GLY A 166 2.44 -12.68 10.51
C GLY A 166 2.57 -14.09 11.09
N ARG A 167 2.65 -15.11 10.23
CA ARG A 167 2.86 -16.50 10.65
C ARG A 167 4.19 -16.69 11.40
N ARG A 168 5.27 -16.07 10.92
CA ARG A 168 6.61 -16.15 11.53
C ARG A 168 6.61 -15.65 12.96
N HIS A 169 5.88 -14.56 13.23
CA HIS A 169 5.88 -13.88 14.54
C HIS A 169 4.65 -14.23 15.39
N GLY A 170 3.77 -15.12 14.93
CA GLY A 170 2.53 -15.46 15.65
C GLY A 170 1.52 -14.32 15.71
N VAL A 171 1.54 -13.41 14.73
CA VAL A 171 0.64 -12.27 14.60
C VAL A 171 -0.47 -12.60 13.61
N GLU A 172 -1.72 -12.38 14.02
CA GLU A 172 -2.86 -12.48 13.13
C GLU A 172 -2.90 -11.26 12.19
N VAL A 173 -2.92 -11.52 10.89
CA VAL A 173 -3.04 -10.49 9.84
C VAL A 173 -4.44 -10.52 9.24
N PRO A 174 -5.06 -9.37 8.93
CA PRO A 174 -6.39 -9.34 8.35
C PRO A 174 -6.39 -9.95 6.94
N GLN A 175 -7.50 -10.56 6.55
CA GLN A 175 -7.75 -10.91 5.15
C GLN A 175 -7.86 -9.61 4.33
N PRO A 176 -7.07 -9.43 3.25
CA PRO A 176 -7.07 -8.16 2.52
C PRO A 176 -8.37 -7.93 1.76
N PHE A 177 -9.21 -7.00 2.23
CA PHE A 177 -10.46 -6.64 1.55
C PHE A 177 -11.08 -5.32 2.09
N PRO A 178 -11.47 -4.35 1.23
CA PRO A 178 -11.29 -4.31 -0.22
C PRO A 178 -9.91 -3.76 -0.61
N VAL A 179 -9.32 -4.34 -1.65
CA VAL A 179 -8.00 -3.97 -2.21
C VAL A 179 -8.14 -3.54 -3.67
N LEU A 180 -7.43 -2.49 -4.06
CA LEU A 180 -7.29 -2.06 -5.46
C LEU A 180 -5.81 -2.09 -5.85
N ASP A 181 -5.48 -2.78 -6.93
CA ASP A 181 -4.13 -2.94 -7.44
C ASP A 181 -3.99 -2.26 -8.81
N PRO A 182 -3.38 -1.06 -8.86
CA PRO A 182 -3.22 -0.32 -10.12
C PRO A 182 -2.46 -1.11 -11.19
N TYR A 183 -1.62 -2.09 -10.84
CA TYR A 183 -0.97 -2.95 -11.82
C TYR A 183 -2.00 -3.84 -12.54
N VAL A 184 -2.87 -4.52 -11.79
CA VAL A 184 -3.91 -5.41 -12.34
C VAL A 184 -4.95 -4.58 -13.11
N LEU A 185 -5.40 -3.47 -12.53
CA LEU A 185 -6.36 -2.54 -13.14
C LEU A 185 -5.82 -2.00 -14.47
N ASN A 186 -4.57 -1.53 -14.52
CA ASN A 186 -3.98 -0.97 -15.73
C ASN A 186 -3.86 -2.02 -16.84
N LYS A 187 -3.47 -3.24 -16.48
CA LYS A 187 -3.34 -4.33 -17.44
C LYS A 187 -4.71 -4.75 -18.01
N GLN A 188 -5.78 -4.57 -17.25
CA GLN A 188 -7.14 -4.79 -17.72
C GLN A 188 -7.60 -3.69 -18.69
N VAL A 189 -7.64 -2.43 -18.23
CA VAL A 189 -8.23 -1.32 -19.01
C VAL A 189 -7.33 -0.83 -20.14
N HIS A 190 -6.03 -1.14 -20.08
CA HIS A 190 -5.04 -0.72 -21.07
C HIS A 190 -4.21 -1.93 -21.57
N ARG A 191 -4.89 -3.00 -22.00
CA ARG A 191 -4.28 -4.31 -22.34
C ARG A 191 -3.12 -4.25 -23.34
N TYR A 192 -3.28 -3.53 -24.45
CA TYR A 192 -2.31 -3.47 -25.56
C TYR A 192 -1.27 -2.33 -25.47
N ARG A 193 -0.95 -1.90 -24.25
CA ARG A 193 0.05 -0.86 -23.97
C ARG A 193 1.47 -1.32 -24.33
N ARG A 194 2.29 -0.39 -24.86
CA ARG A 194 3.73 -0.57 -25.05
C ARG A 194 4.52 -0.15 -23.80
N GLY A 195 5.69 -0.76 -23.57
CA GLY A 195 6.58 -0.40 -22.47
C GLY A 195 6.30 -1.13 -21.15
N LYS A 196 7.14 -0.88 -20.15
CA LYS A 196 7.08 -1.53 -18.82
C LYS A 196 5.88 -1.04 -18.01
N ARG A 197 5.28 -1.91 -17.20
CA ARG A 197 4.25 -1.56 -16.19
C ARG A 197 4.83 -1.61 -14.78
N THR A 198 5.96 -0.94 -14.57
CA THR A 198 6.44 -0.64 -13.21
C THR A 198 5.73 0.60 -12.70
N LEU A 199 5.68 0.81 -11.38
CA LEU A 199 5.10 2.02 -10.79
C LEU A 199 5.71 3.27 -11.44
N GLY A 200 7.04 3.37 -11.47
CA GLY A 200 7.75 4.47 -12.12
C GLY A 200 7.36 4.74 -13.58
N ALA A 201 7.24 3.69 -14.40
CA ALA A 201 6.90 3.85 -15.82
C ALA A 201 5.43 4.26 -16.03
N LEU A 202 4.55 3.94 -15.10
CA LEU A 202 3.17 4.41 -15.13
C LEU A 202 3.04 5.82 -14.52
N CYS A 203 3.75 6.13 -13.44
CA CYS A 203 3.79 7.49 -12.91
C CYS A 203 4.29 8.49 -13.97
N GLU A 204 5.35 8.15 -14.70
CA GLU A 204 5.84 8.97 -15.82
C GLU A 204 4.76 9.19 -16.90
N GLU A 205 4.04 8.13 -17.30
CA GLU A 205 2.98 8.24 -18.32
C GLU A 205 1.80 9.10 -17.85
N TYR A 206 1.39 8.95 -16.59
CA TYR A 206 0.22 9.63 -16.04
C TYR A 206 0.54 11.01 -15.46
N GLY A 207 1.81 11.42 -15.47
CA GLY A 207 2.23 12.71 -14.92
C GLY A 207 2.19 12.76 -13.38
N VAL A 208 2.39 11.63 -12.71
CA VAL A 208 2.56 11.56 -11.25
C VAL A 208 4.04 11.79 -10.93
N GLU A 209 4.33 12.81 -10.14
CA GLU A 209 5.68 13.05 -9.65
C GLU A 209 6.06 12.00 -8.60
N LEU A 210 7.22 11.36 -8.81
CA LEU A 210 7.87 10.49 -7.83
C LEU A 210 9.00 11.26 -7.18
N THR A 211 8.70 12.00 -6.10
CA THR A 211 9.71 12.65 -5.27
C THR A 211 10.29 11.62 -4.30
N ALA A 212 11.61 11.38 -4.34
CA ALA A 212 12.29 10.33 -3.56
C ALA A 212 11.77 8.90 -3.82
N ALA A 213 11.75 8.50 -5.10
CA ALA A 213 11.43 7.14 -5.53
C ALA A 213 12.18 6.07 -4.70
N HIS A 214 11.50 4.96 -4.39
CA HIS A 214 12.01 3.85 -3.57
C HIS A 214 12.06 4.13 -2.06
N THR A 215 11.19 5.03 -1.58
CA THR A 215 10.77 5.03 -0.18
C THR A 215 9.32 4.57 -0.14
N SER A 216 8.97 3.71 0.82
CA SER A 216 7.62 3.14 0.88
C SER A 216 6.52 4.21 0.99
N ALA A 217 6.81 5.36 1.62
CA ALA A 217 5.87 6.47 1.73
C ALA A 217 5.63 7.18 0.38
N ALA A 218 6.71 7.50 -0.35
CA ALA A 218 6.60 8.12 -1.67
C ALA A 218 5.87 7.19 -2.66
N ASP A 219 6.20 5.90 -2.64
CA ASP A 219 5.59 4.90 -3.52
C ASP A 219 4.12 4.66 -3.15
N SER A 220 3.75 4.74 -1.87
CA SER A 220 2.34 4.72 -1.41
C SER A 220 1.54 5.91 -1.97
N VAL A 221 2.05 7.14 -1.81
CA VAL A 221 1.38 8.34 -2.35
C VAL A 221 1.26 8.24 -3.88
N ALA A 222 2.33 7.85 -4.56
CA ALA A 222 2.31 7.72 -6.02
C ALA A 222 1.33 6.65 -6.50
N THR A 223 1.22 5.52 -5.80
CA THR A 223 0.26 4.45 -6.07
C THR A 223 -1.18 4.97 -6.00
N GLU A 224 -1.51 5.72 -4.95
CA GLU A 224 -2.84 6.33 -4.80
C GLU A 224 -3.14 7.31 -5.95
N ARG A 225 -2.21 8.23 -6.23
CA ARG A 225 -2.38 9.24 -7.29
C ARG A 225 -2.53 8.61 -8.66
N LEU A 226 -1.71 7.61 -8.94
CA LEU A 226 -1.77 6.84 -10.18
C LEU A 226 -3.15 6.20 -10.35
N ALA A 227 -3.68 5.55 -9.31
CA ALA A 227 -4.99 4.91 -9.37
C ALA A 227 -6.11 5.91 -9.66
N VAL A 228 -6.08 7.08 -9.03
CA VAL A 228 -7.09 8.13 -9.24
C VAL A 228 -7.03 8.67 -10.67
N LEU A 229 -5.82 8.95 -11.18
CA LEU A 229 -5.64 9.40 -12.57
C LEU A 229 -6.03 8.32 -13.57
N MET A 230 -5.78 7.04 -13.26
CA MET A 230 -6.28 5.92 -14.04
C MET A 230 -7.81 5.89 -14.09
N ALA A 231 -8.50 6.05 -12.97
CA ALA A 231 -9.96 6.08 -12.96
C ALA A 231 -10.56 7.28 -13.69
N ARG A 232 -9.90 8.45 -13.65
CA ARG A 232 -10.29 9.61 -14.47
C ARG A 232 -10.16 9.32 -15.97
N ARG A 233 -9.11 8.60 -16.37
CA ARG A 233 -8.86 8.24 -17.77
C ARG A 233 -9.75 7.09 -18.26
N PHE A 234 -10.11 6.17 -17.36
CA PHE A 234 -10.92 4.98 -17.65
C PHE A 234 -12.13 4.94 -16.70
N PRO A 235 -13.27 5.56 -17.09
CA PRO A 235 -14.46 5.66 -16.23
C PRO A 235 -15.05 4.32 -15.78
N GLU A 236 -14.75 3.23 -16.47
CA GLU A 236 -15.11 1.86 -16.05
C GLU A 236 -14.48 1.44 -14.71
N LEU A 237 -13.45 2.14 -14.25
CA LEU A 237 -12.85 1.96 -12.92
C LEU A 237 -13.55 2.78 -11.82
N VAL A 238 -14.52 3.63 -12.15
CA VAL A 238 -15.27 4.42 -11.16
C VAL A 238 -16.46 3.59 -10.67
N ARG A 239 -16.16 2.66 -9.76
CA ARG A 239 -17.09 1.63 -9.24
C ARG A 239 -16.85 1.40 -7.74
N PRO A 240 -17.73 0.68 -7.02
CA PRO A 240 -17.46 0.27 -5.66
C PRO A 240 -16.18 -0.56 -5.55
N ALA A 241 -15.37 -0.32 -4.52
CA ALA A 241 -14.07 -0.99 -4.36
C ALA A 241 -14.20 -2.51 -4.21
N ALA A 242 -15.27 -2.97 -3.55
CA ALA A 242 -15.55 -4.39 -3.37
C ALA A 242 -15.76 -5.11 -4.71
N GLU A 243 -16.53 -4.51 -5.62
CA GLU A 243 -16.76 -5.09 -6.96
C GLU A 243 -15.45 -5.16 -7.77
N LEU A 244 -14.67 -4.08 -7.76
CA LEU A 244 -13.37 -4.07 -8.44
C LEU A 244 -12.40 -5.06 -7.82
N HIS A 245 -12.44 -5.27 -6.51
CA HIS A 245 -11.64 -6.30 -5.86
C HIS A 245 -11.99 -7.69 -6.38
N GLU A 246 -13.28 -8.04 -6.41
CA GLU A 246 -13.76 -9.34 -6.94
C GLU A 246 -13.36 -9.53 -8.41
N ASP A 247 -13.52 -8.49 -9.23
CA ASP A 247 -13.12 -8.52 -10.63
C ASP A 247 -11.60 -8.72 -10.79
N GLN A 248 -10.79 -8.07 -9.95
CA GLN A 248 -9.33 -8.22 -9.98
C GLN A 248 -8.84 -9.63 -9.63
N VAL A 249 -9.57 -10.38 -8.79
CA VAL A 249 -9.26 -11.80 -8.54
C VAL A 249 -9.31 -12.59 -9.85
N VAL A 250 -10.35 -12.36 -10.66
CA VAL A 250 -10.52 -13.02 -11.97
C VAL A 250 -9.47 -12.51 -12.95
N TRP A 251 -9.29 -11.19 -13.06
CA TRP A 251 -8.33 -10.59 -13.98
C TRP A 251 -6.91 -11.03 -13.69
N ALA A 252 -6.47 -11.07 -12.42
CA ALA A 252 -5.14 -11.51 -12.05
C ALA A 252 -4.88 -12.96 -12.50
N ALA A 253 -5.86 -13.86 -12.31
CA ALA A 253 -5.76 -15.24 -12.74
C ALA A 253 -5.64 -15.37 -14.28
N GLU A 254 -6.47 -14.65 -15.04
CA GLU A 254 -6.40 -14.63 -16.50
C GLU A 254 -5.08 -14.02 -17.01
N GLN A 255 -4.64 -12.94 -16.38
CA GLN A 255 -3.41 -12.23 -16.69
C GLN A 255 -2.16 -13.09 -16.42
N ALA A 256 -2.18 -13.91 -15.37
CA ALA A 256 -1.15 -14.89 -15.05
C ALA A 256 -1.16 -16.06 -16.03
N ALA A 257 -2.34 -16.61 -16.36
CA ALA A 257 -2.47 -17.69 -17.33
C ALA A 257 -1.93 -17.29 -18.71
N SER A 258 -2.26 -16.08 -19.17
CA SER A 258 -1.74 -15.54 -20.44
C SER A 258 -0.21 -15.36 -20.42
N LEU A 259 0.35 -14.90 -19.29
CA LEU A 259 1.80 -14.77 -19.13
C LEU A 259 2.50 -16.14 -19.10
N GLN A 260 1.90 -17.13 -18.45
CA GLN A 260 2.39 -18.50 -18.39
C GLN A 260 2.44 -19.11 -19.79
N GLU A 261 1.37 -18.97 -20.58
CA GLU A 261 1.35 -19.44 -21.97
C GLU A 261 2.48 -18.80 -22.78
N TYR A 262 2.69 -17.49 -22.62
CA TYR A 262 3.79 -16.78 -23.27
C TYR A 262 5.16 -17.35 -22.87
N PHE A 263 5.41 -17.59 -21.58
CA PHE A 263 6.68 -18.17 -21.12
C PHE A 263 6.88 -19.61 -21.58
N ARG A 264 5.82 -20.41 -21.67
CA ARG A 264 5.88 -21.81 -22.13
C ARG A 264 6.30 -21.97 -23.58
N ARG A 265 6.30 -20.89 -24.35
CA ARG A 265 6.90 -20.86 -25.70
C ARG A 265 8.42 -21.08 -25.68
N THR A 266 9.10 -20.73 -24.59
CA THR A 266 10.56 -20.90 -24.44
C THR A 266 10.95 -21.74 -23.24
N ARG A 267 10.09 -21.85 -22.22
CA ARG A 267 10.28 -22.62 -20.99
C ARG A 267 9.02 -23.45 -20.68
N PRO A 268 8.87 -24.66 -21.24
CA PRO A 268 7.63 -25.44 -21.20
C PRO A 268 7.09 -25.73 -19.79
N ASP A 269 7.97 -25.77 -18.80
CA ASP A 269 7.71 -26.00 -17.38
C ASP A 269 7.37 -24.73 -16.59
N ALA A 270 7.38 -23.56 -17.22
CA ALA A 270 7.08 -22.30 -16.55
C ALA A 270 5.70 -22.34 -15.86
N VAL A 271 5.69 -21.91 -14.60
CA VAL A 271 4.50 -21.70 -13.77
C VAL A 271 4.43 -20.22 -13.39
N VAL A 272 3.24 -19.64 -13.48
CA VAL A 272 2.96 -18.28 -12.98
C VAL A 272 1.78 -18.38 -12.02
N ASP A 273 1.98 -17.96 -10.78
CA ASP A 273 0.89 -17.90 -9.80
C ASP A 273 -0.11 -16.81 -10.22
N GLY A 274 -1.39 -17.17 -10.25
CA GLY A 274 -2.51 -16.28 -10.55
C GLY A 274 -3.34 -15.91 -9.33
N ALA A 275 -2.95 -16.36 -8.13
CA ALA A 275 -3.62 -16.01 -6.90
C ALA A 275 -3.36 -14.55 -6.51
N TRP A 276 -4.44 -13.84 -6.19
CA TRP A 276 -4.46 -12.43 -5.82
C TRP A 276 -5.64 -12.20 -4.86
N PRO A 277 -5.54 -11.30 -3.85
CA PRO A 277 -4.38 -10.46 -3.52
C PRO A 277 -3.31 -11.19 -2.71
N LEU A 278 -3.48 -12.49 -2.46
CA LEU A 278 -2.58 -13.30 -1.65
C LEU A 278 -2.15 -14.54 -2.45
N ARG A 279 -0.84 -14.76 -2.55
CA ARG A 279 -0.28 -15.94 -3.21
C ARG A 279 -0.46 -17.17 -2.34
N ARG A 280 -0.59 -18.33 -2.99
CA ARG A 280 -0.72 -19.60 -2.26
C ARG A 280 0.63 -19.94 -1.61
N PRO A 281 0.64 -20.55 -0.42
CA PRO A 281 1.86 -21.16 0.10
C PRO A 281 2.40 -22.18 -0.91
N GLU A 282 3.72 -22.31 -1.04
CA GLU A 282 4.35 -23.27 -1.96
C GLU A 282 4.01 -24.75 -1.67
N ASP A 283 3.40 -25.04 -0.51
CA ASP A 283 3.03 -26.38 -0.03
C ASP A 283 1.50 -26.65 0.05
N ALA A 284 0.66 -25.96 -0.76
CA ALA A 284 -0.80 -26.15 -0.76
C ALA A 284 -1.31 -27.08 -1.88
#